data_AF-A0A7K4DHA6-F1
#
_entry.id   AF-A0A7K4DHA6-F1
#
_cell.length_a   1.000
_cell.length_b   1.000
_cell.length_c   1.000
_cell.angle_alpha   90.00
_cell.angle_beta   90.00
_cell.angle_gamma   90.00
#
_symmetry.space_group_name_H-M   'P 1'
#
loop_
_entity.id
_entity.type
_entity.pdbx_description
1 polymer ?
#
loop_
_entity_poly.entity_id
_entity_poly.type
_entity_poly.pdbx_seq_one_letter_code
_entity_poly.pdbx_strand_id
1 'polypeptide(L)'
;MKRFVATARGRVQRVGYREYVYNETFERDISGYVMNLKNDEVEIVAEGSEEDLRDLIGKINIIQRPIAVKSFTVRWERATGEYTGFEIIRGDIQEETFERMDYAGNILHSMDMKLDQSLQLQRTMLDKQDQMLDKQDQMLDKQDQMLDKQDQMLDKQDQTLQISREMKEEIVGLRSDTKKHLDDEFAEMRKELVSIKEALVRAGIQV
;
A
#
# COMPACT_ATOMS: atom_id res chain seq x y z
N MET A 1 19.83 15.63 50.27
CA MET A 1 20.64 14.95 49.24
C MET A 1 21.01 13.56 49.74
N LYS A 2 20.88 12.55 48.89
CA LYS A 2 21.25 11.16 49.15
C LYS A 2 22.32 10.76 48.13
N ARG A 3 23.02 9.65 48.38
CA ARG A 3 23.93 8.99 47.44
C ARG A 3 23.49 7.56 47.24
N PHE A 4 23.60 7.03 46.03
CA PHE A 4 23.66 5.59 45.83
C PHE A 4 24.94 5.18 45.10
N VAL A 5 25.35 3.94 45.35
CA VAL A 5 26.37 3.23 44.60
C VAL A 5 25.71 2.00 44.01
N ALA A 6 25.69 1.90 42.68
CA ALA A 6 25.13 0.77 41.97
C ALA A 6 26.18 0.03 41.15
N THR A 7 26.03 -1.28 41.07
CA THR A 7 26.85 -2.16 40.24
C THR A 7 25.94 -2.90 39.27
N ALA A 8 26.14 -2.66 37.98
CA ALA A 8 25.42 -3.31 36.90
C ALA A 8 26.28 -4.42 36.27
N ARG A 9 25.68 -5.59 36.06
CA ARG A 9 26.32 -6.74 35.41
C ARG A 9 25.44 -7.29 34.30
N GLY A 10 26.04 -7.69 33.20
CA GLY A 10 25.35 -8.26 32.04
C GLY A 10 26.02 -7.84 30.75
N ARG A 11 25.24 -7.55 29.71
CA ARG A 11 25.73 -6.90 28.51
C ARG A 11 25.66 -5.39 28.72
N VAL A 12 26.63 -4.87 29.48
CA VAL A 12 26.68 -3.48 29.93
C VAL A 12 27.94 -2.73 29.50
N GLN A 13 28.99 -3.44 29.06
CA GLN A 13 30.17 -2.82 28.46
C GLN A 13 30.11 -2.92 26.92
N ARG A 14 30.79 -2.00 26.22
CA ARG A 14 30.86 -1.94 24.74
C ARG A 14 29.52 -1.85 24.00
N VAL A 15 28.48 -1.40 24.71
CA VAL A 15 27.11 -1.27 24.18
C VAL A 15 26.50 0.12 24.41
N GLY A 16 27.31 1.09 24.82
CA GLY A 16 26.86 2.47 25.06
C GLY A 16 26.13 2.67 26.40
N TYR A 17 26.28 1.76 27.36
CA TYR A 17 25.54 1.86 28.63
C TYR A 17 25.97 3.06 29.49
N ARG A 18 27.26 3.42 29.51
CA ARG A 18 27.75 4.60 30.25
C ARG A 18 27.13 5.89 29.70
N GLU A 19 27.07 6.00 28.37
CA GLU A 19 26.42 7.10 27.65
C GLU A 19 24.92 7.14 27.94
N TYR A 20 24.27 5.98 27.98
CA TYR A 20 22.87 5.87 28.38
C TYR A 20 22.63 6.39 29.81
N VAL A 21 23.43 5.94 30.78
CA VAL A 21 23.34 6.43 32.18
C VAL A 21 23.57 7.94 32.26
N TYR A 22 24.61 8.45 31.60
CA TYR A 22 24.91 9.88 31.57
C TYR A 22 23.73 10.69 31.02
N ASN A 23 23.12 10.26 29.90
CA ASN A 23 21.99 10.96 29.30
C ASN A 23 20.77 11.02 30.24
N GLU A 24 20.52 9.98 31.04
CA GLU A 24 19.42 9.99 32.02
C GLU A 24 19.65 10.95 33.21
N THR A 25 20.89 11.43 33.38
CA THR A 25 21.25 12.43 34.41
C THR A 25 21.27 13.87 33.88
N PHE A 26 21.34 14.07 32.56
CA PHE A 26 21.67 15.37 31.94
C PHE A 26 20.66 16.49 32.24
N GLU A 27 19.37 16.17 32.37
CA GLU A 27 18.31 17.14 32.66
C GLU A 27 17.93 17.20 34.15
N ARG A 28 18.69 16.52 35.02
CA ARG A 28 18.40 16.39 36.44
C ARG A 28 19.51 17.00 37.30
N ASP A 29 19.16 17.40 38.51
CA ASP A 29 20.14 17.83 39.53
C ASP A 29 20.77 16.59 40.19
N ILE A 30 21.49 15.81 39.38
CA ILE A 30 22.21 14.60 39.78
C ILE A 30 23.70 14.79 39.47
N SER A 31 24.55 14.56 40.47
CA SER A 31 26.01 14.56 40.32
C SER A 31 26.61 13.21 40.65
N GLY A 32 27.83 12.92 40.18
CA GLY A 32 28.48 11.62 40.40
C GLY A 32 29.24 11.13 39.18
N TYR A 33 29.30 9.81 38.99
CA TYR A 33 29.97 9.23 37.84
C TYR A 33 29.43 7.87 37.43
N VAL A 34 29.79 7.47 36.21
CA VAL A 34 29.67 6.10 35.72
C VAL A 34 31.00 5.62 35.14
N MET A 35 31.42 4.40 35.49
CA MET A 35 32.69 3.83 35.03
C MET A 35 32.62 2.32 34.77
N ASN A 36 33.41 1.86 33.80
CA ASN A 36 33.60 0.43 33.58
C ASN A 36 34.62 -0.11 34.60
N LEU A 37 34.30 -1.23 35.21
CA LEU A 37 35.19 -1.99 36.06
C LEU A 37 35.91 -3.09 35.24
N LYS A 38 37.06 -3.56 35.74
CA LYS A 38 37.87 -4.60 35.06
C LYS A 38 37.22 -5.99 35.01
N ASN A 39 36.15 -6.20 35.78
CA ASN A 39 35.42 -7.47 35.89
C ASN A 39 34.16 -7.51 35.02
N ASP A 40 34.13 -6.76 33.92
CA ASP A 40 32.99 -6.60 32.99
C ASP A 40 31.71 -5.97 33.62
N GLU A 41 31.83 -5.39 34.82
CA GLU A 41 30.74 -4.67 35.49
C GLU A 41 30.84 -3.16 35.25
N VAL A 42 29.76 -2.45 35.55
CA VAL A 42 29.71 -0.98 35.49
C VAL A 42 29.32 -0.47 36.87
N GLU A 43 30.14 0.43 37.42
CA GLU A 43 29.85 1.14 38.66
C GLU A 43 29.23 2.50 38.34
N ILE A 44 28.18 2.83 39.10
CA ILE A 44 27.45 4.08 39.01
C ILE A 44 27.38 4.67 40.41
N VAL A 45 27.90 5.87 40.59
CA VAL A 45 27.74 6.66 41.81
C VAL A 45 26.92 7.88 41.45
N ALA A 46 25.84 8.12 42.19
CA ALA A 46 24.98 9.27 41.94
C ALA A 46 24.52 9.90 43.26
N GLU A 47 24.58 11.22 43.33
CA GLU A 47 24.11 12.07 44.43
C GLU A 47 23.03 13.02 43.92
N GLY A 48 22.00 13.24 44.73
CA GLY A 48 20.85 14.06 44.31
C GLY A 48 19.68 13.98 45.27
N SER A 49 18.50 14.39 44.80
CA SER A 49 17.24 14.17 45.51
C SER A 49 16.91 12.67 45.57
N GLU A 50 16.27 12.19 46.63
CA GLU A 50 15.94 10.76 46.73
C GLU A 50 14.96 10.32 45.62
N GLU A 51 14.08 11.23 45.20
CA GLU A 51 13.12 11.01 44.13
C GLU A 51 13.83 10.82 42.78
N ASP A 52 14.71 11.75 42.41
CA ASP A 52 15.47 11.69 41.16
C ASP A 52 16.36 10.45 41.08
N LEU A 53 16.99 10.09 42.20
CA LEU A 53 17.86 8.91 42.27
C LEU A 53 17.08 7.61 42.11
N ARG A 54 15.86 7.52 42.68
CA ARG A 54 15.00 6.34 42.49
C ARG A 54 14.51 6.21 41.05
N ASP A 55 14.17 7.32 40.41
CA ASP A 55 13.80 7.32 38.99
C ASP A 55 14.99 6.88 38.12
N LEU A 56 16.18 7.45 38.36
CA LEU A 56 17.40 7.06 37.67
C LEU A 56 17.67 5.55 37.79
N ILE A 57 17.56 4.98 39.00
CA ILE A 57 17.71 3.53 39.24
C ILE A 57 16.74 2.71 38.38
N GLY A 58 15.47 3.15 38.28
CA GLY A 58 14.46 2.48 37.48
C GLY A 58 14.77 2.52 35.98
N LYS A 59 15.28 3.65 35.50
CA LYS A 59 15.64 3.84 34.09
C LYS A 59 16.92 3.12 33.68
N ILE A 60 17.90 2.95 34.56
CA ILE A 60 19.18 2.36 34.18
C ILE A 60 19.24 0.84 34.37
N ASN A 61 18.27 0.23 35.05
CA ASN A 61 18.13 -1.23 35.14
C ASN A 61 17.31 -1.79 33.96
N ILE A 62 17.88 -1.77 32.75
CA ILE A 62 17.17 -2.05 31.49
C ILE A 62 17.59 -3.34 30.78
N ILE A 63 16.63 -3.91 30.06
CA ILE A 63 16.85 -5.00 29.10
C ILE A 63 16.31 -4.53 27.74
N GLN A 64 17.14 -3.81 27.00
CA GLN A 64 16.83 -3.29 25.66
C GLN A 64 18.07 -3.33 24.78
N ARG A 65 18.05 -4.15 23.71
CA ARG A 65 19.21 -4.30 22.80
C ARG A 65 19.69 -2.92 22.31
N PRO A 66 21.01 -2.65 22.33
CA PRO A 66 22.11 -3.57 22.62
C PRO A 66 22.42 -3.82 24.11
N ILE A 67 21.81 -3.10 25.04
CA ILE A 67 22.07 -3.14 26.49
C ILE A 67 21.21 -4.24 27.17
N ALA A 68 21.81 -5.02 28.08
CA ALA A 68 21.05 -5.94 28.91
C ALA A 68 21.66 -6.07 30.31
N VAL A 69 21.07 -5.37 31.27
CA VAL A 69 21.40 -5.49 32.69
C VAL A 69 20.76 -6.78 33.23
N LYS A 70 21.59 -7.75 33.63
CA LYS A 70 21.14 -9.04 34.19
C LYS A 70 21.12 -9.04 35.72
N SER A 71 21.98 -8.25 36.33
CA SER A 71 22.04 -8.06 37.77
C SER A 71 22.36 -6.60 38.05
N PHE A 72 21.63 -6.02 39.00
CA PHE A 72 21.75 -4.62 39.38
C PHE A 72 21.68 -4.53 40.90
N THR A 73 22.80 -4.21 41.54
CA THR A 73 22.90 -4.10 42.99
C THR A 73 23.01 -2.65 43.37
N VAL A 74 22.23 -2.18 44.35
CA VAL A 74 22.21 -0.78 44.80
C VAL A 74 22.50 -0.72 46.31
N ARG A 75 23.37 0.21 46.70
CA ARG A 75 23.63 0.57 48.10
C ARG A 75 23.38 2.06 48.29
N TRP A 76 22.69 2.44 49.37
CA TRP A 76 22.43 3.83 49.71
C TRP A 76 23.42 4.34 50.75
N GLU A 77 23.92 5.54 50.54
CA GLU A 77 24.95 6.18 51.35
C GLU A 77 24.61 7.66 51.62
N ARG A 78 25.38 8.30 52.51
CA ARG A 78 25.29 9.75 52.72
C ARG A 78 25.99 10.47 51.56
N ALA A 79 25.37 11.52 51.03
CA ALA A 79 25.97 12.37 50.01
C ALA A 79 27.26 13.01 50.55
N THR A 80 28.30 12.98 49.73
CA THR A 80 29.62 13.55 49.99
C THR A 80 29.68 15.01 49.57
N GLY A 81 28.93 15.39 48.54
CA GLY A 81 28.98 16.72 47.93
C GLY A 81 30.27 16.96 47.13
N GLU A 82 31.04 15.92 46.83
CA GLU A 82 32.33 16.02 46.12
C GLU A 82 32.17 16.20 44.61
N TYR A 83 30.98 15.95 44.07
CA TYR A 83 30.72 15.97 42.63
C TYR A 83 29.96 17.24 42.23
N THR A 84 30.52 18.01 41.30
CA THR A 84 29.90 19.22 40.73
C THR A 84 28.98 18.94 39.54
N GLY A 85 29.01 17.72 39.03
CA GLY A 85 28.20 17.24 37.91
C GLY A 85 28.30 15.73 37.78
N PHE A 86 27.67 15.16 36.76
CA PHE A 86 27.76 13.73 36.46
C PHE A 86 28.75 13.47 35.33
N GLU A 87 29.73 12.59 35.53
CA GLU A 87 30.81 12.35 34.56
C GLU A 87 30.93 10.89 34.13
N ILE A 88 31.36 10.67 32.89
CA ILE A 88 31.77 9.32 32.43
C ILE A 88 33.27 9.18 32.68
N ILE A 89 33.66 8.36 33.66
CA ILE A 89 35.08 8.06 33.91
C ILE A 89 35.54 7.00 32.90
N ARG A 90 36.60 7.34 32.18
CA ARG A 90 37.19 6.53 31.13
C ARG A 90 38.59 6.07 31.54
N GLY A 91 38.92 4.84 31.16
CA GLY A 91 40.22 4.22 31.41
C GLY A 91 41.26 4.58 30.33
N ASP A 92 42.17 3.66 30.04
CA ASP A 92 43.21 3.85 29.00
C ASP A 92 42.59 4.09 27.61
N ILE A 93 43.11 5.09 26.90
CA ILE A 93 42.64 5.56 25.59
C ILE A 93 42.67 4.41 24.56
N GLN A 94 43.63 3.48 24.66
CA GLN A 94 43.72 2.36 23.71
C GLN A 94 42.54 1.40 23.84
N GLU A 95 42.19 0.96 25.06
CA GLU A 95 41.04 0.08 25.28
C GLU A 95 39.73 0.76 24.85
N GLU A 96 39.56 2.04 25.18
CA GLU A 96 38.35 2.80 24.83
C GLU A 96 38.16 2.95 23.31
N THR A 97 39.26 3.11 22.55
CA THR A 97 39.20 3.22 21.09
C THR A 97 38.69 1.93 20.46
N PHE A 98 39.10 0.77 20.97
CA PHE A 98 38.58 -0.53 20.53
C PHE A 98 37.10 -0.70 20.88
N GLU A 99 36.67 -0.31 22.10
CA GLU A 99 35.26 -0.39 22.48
C GLU A 99 34.35 0.45 21.58
N ARG A 100 34.80 1.66 21.21
CA ARG A 100 34.10 2.55 20.27
C ARG A 100 34.03 1.96 18.87
N MET A 101 35.09 1.32 18.42
CA MET A 101 35.17 0.70 17.09
C MET A 101 34.25 -0.53 17.01
N ASP A 102 34.21 -1.37 18.04
CA ASP A 102 33.28 -2.51 18.14
C ASP A 102 31.82 -2.04 18.14
N TYR A 103 31.49 -0.98 18.90
CA TYR A 103 30.16 -0.40 18.92
C TYR A 103 29.78 0.15 17.54
N ALA A 104 30.67 0.93 16.92
CA ALA A 104 30.47 1.45 15.57
C ALA A 104 30.27 0.32 14.54
N GLY A 105 31.06 -0.75 14.62
CA GLY A 105 30.91 -1.94 13.77
C GLY A 105 29.56 -2.62 13.94
N ASN A 106 29.09 -2.80 15.18
CA ASN A 106 27.77 -3.37 15.45
C ASN A 106 26.63 -2.50 14.90
N ILE A 107 26.72 -1.17 15.06
CA ILE A 107 25.73 -0.23 14.52
C ILE A 107 25.73 -0.28 12.99
N LEU A 108 26.89 -0.22 12.36
CA LEU A 108 27.03 -0.30 10.90
C LEU A 108 26.48 -1.61 10.35
N HIS A 109 26.80 -2.74 10.97
CA HIS A 109 26.24 -4.04 10.56
C HIS A 109 24.72 -4.08 10.71
N SER A 110 24.17 -3.51 11.79
CA SER A 110 22.71 -3.44 11.96
C SER A 110 22.03 -2.52 10.93
N MET A 111 22.71 -1.44 10.52
CA MET A 111 22.23 -0.54 9.47
C MET A 111 22.26 -1.21 8.10
N ASP A 112 23.37 -1.86 7.75
CA ASP A 112 23.53 -2.64 6.52
C ASP A 112 22.42 -3.68 6.38
N MET A 113 22.16 -4.45 7.45
CA MET A 113 21.09 -5.46 7.44
C MET A 113 19.68 -4.87 7.27
N LYS A 114 19.40 -3.74 7.92
CA LYS A 114 18.11 -3.05 7.75
C LYS A 114 17.96 -2.44 6.36
N LEU A 115 19.04 -1.90 5.80
CA LEU A 115 19.07 -1.36 4.45
C LEU A 115 18.81 -2.47 3.43
N ASP A 116 19.46 -3.62 3.57
CA ASP A 116 19.23 -4.80 2.71
C ASP A 116 17.76 -5.27 2.77
N GLN A 117 17.18 -5.37 3.96
CA GLN A 117 15.75 -5.72 4.11
C GLN A 117 14.83 -4.69 3.46
N SER A 118 15.12 -3.40 3.62
CA SER A 118 14.36 -2.32 3.00
C SER A 118 14.45 -2.37 1.48
N LEU A 119 15.64 -2.60 0.93
CA LEU A 119 15.87 -2.73 -0.51
C LEU A 119 15.16 -3.95 -1.09
N GLN A 120 15.15 -5.08 -0.39
CA GLN A 120 14.39 -6.27 -0.81
C GLN A 120 12.88 -6.01 -0.85
N LEU A 121 12.35 -5.32 0.16
CA LEU A 121 10.94 -4.91 0.18
C LEU A 121 10.62 -3.96 -0.98
N GLN A 122 11.48 -2.98 -1.25
CA GLN A 122 11.31 -2.08 -2.39
C GLN A 122 11.32 -2.83 -3.73
N ARG A 123 12.26 -3.77 -3.94
CA ARG A 123 12.27 -4.61 -5.14
C ARG A 123 10.99 -5.42 -5.31
N THR A 124 10.51 -6.04 -4.23
CA THR A 124 9.26 -6.79 -4.25
C THR A 124 8.05 -5.90 -4.57
N MET A 125 8.05 -4.64 -4.11
CA MET A 125 7.00 -3.68 -4.47
C MET A 125 7.08 -3.26 -5.94
N LEU A 126 8.28 -3.05 -6.48
CA LEU A 126 8.47 -2.75 -7.91
C LEU A 126 8.01 -3.91 -8.78
N ASP A 127 8.41 -5.14 -8.48
CA ASP A 127 7.97 -6.33 -9.22
C ASP A 127 6.44 -6.48 -9.21
N LYS A 128 5.79 -6.14 -8.09
CA LYS A 128 4.32 -6.13 -7.99
C LYS A 128 3.67 -5.00 -8.78
N GLN A 129 4.32 -3.83 -8.89
CA GLN A 129 3.85 -2.74 -9.73
C GLN A 129 3.94 -3.12 -11.21
N ASP A 130 5.05 -3.71 -11.64
CA ASP A 130 5.23 -4.19 -13.02
C ASP A 130 4.15 -5.22 -13.38
N GLN A 131 3.90 -6.21 -12.51
CA GLN A 131 2.80 -7.18 -12.72
C GLN A 131 1.40 -6.54 -12.76
N MET A 132 1.20 -5.41 -12.08
CA MET A 132 -0.07 -4.69 -12.11
C MET A 132 -0.23 -3.93 -13.43
N LEU A 133 0.84 -3.31 -13.92
CA LEU A 133 0.88 -2.64 -15.22
C LEU A 133 0.61 -3.64 -16.35
N ASP A 134 1.28 -4.80 -16.35
CA ASP A 134 1.04 -5.87 -17.33
C ASP A 134 -0.43 -6.32 -17.36
N LYS A 135 -1.09 -6.38 -16.19
CA LYS A 135 -2.51 -6.73 -16.09
C LYS A 135 -3.43 -5.62 -16.58
N GLN A 136 -3.04 -4.36 -16.39
CA GLN A 136 -3.79 -3.22 -16.93
C GLN A 136 -3.69 -3.21 -18.46
N ASP A 137 -2.51 -3.42 -19.03
CA ASP A 137 -2.31 -3.50 -20.48
C ASP A 137 -3.17 -4.63 -21.09
N GLN A 138 -3.16 -5.83 -20.49
CA GLN A 138 -4.04 -6.93 -20.92
C GLN A 138 -5.53 -6.62 -20.81
N MET A 139 -5.93 -5.77 -19.85
CA MET A 139 -7.31 -5.35 -19.70
C MET A 139 -7.71 -4.35 -20.78
N LEU A 140 -6.82 -3.41 -21.12
CA LEU A 140 -7.00 -2.46 -22.21
C LEU A 140 -7.13 -3.19 -23.55
N ASP A 141 -6.24 -4.14 -23.84
CA ASP A 141 -6.32 -4.97 -25.05
C ASP A 141 -7.66 -5.70 -25.18
N LYS A 142 -8.20 -6.19 -24.06
CA LYS A 142 -9.52 -6.84 -24.04
C LYS A 142 -10.67 -5.87 -24.23
N GLN A 143 -10.54 -4.63 -23.75
CA GLN A 143 -11.52 -3.59 -24.00
C GLN A 143 -11.52 -3.19 -25.47
N ASP A 144 -10.35 -3.01 -26.08
CA ASP A 144 -10.23 -2.70 -27.52
C ASP A 144 -10.86 -3.81 -28.38
N GLN A 145 -10.57 -5.08 -28.08
CA GLN A 145 -11.23 -6.22 -28.77
C GLN A 145 -12.74 -6.26 -28.57
N MET A 146 -13.25 -5.76 -27.44
CA MET A 146 -14.69 -5.68 -27.18
C MET A 146 -15.32 -4.57 -28.00
N LEU A 147 -14.67 -3.41 -28.10
CA LEU A 147 -15.10 -2.28 -28.93
C LEU A 147 -15.15 -2.70 -30.41
N ASP A 148 -14.10 -3.35 -30.92
CA ASP A 148 -14.07 -3.86 -32.30
C ASP A 148 -15.25 -4.81 -32.59
N LYS A 149 -15.59 -5.67 -31.63
CA LYS A 149 -16.74 -6.58 -31.77
C LYS A 149 -18.08 -5.85 -31.72
N GLN A 150 -18.19 -4.77 -30.95
CA GLN A 150 -19.38 -3.93 -30.92
C GLN A 150 -19.55 -3.20 -32.25
N ASP A 151 -18.47 -2.64 -32.80
CA ASP A 151 -18.49 -1.97 -34.11
C ASP A 151 -18.92 -2.94 -35.22
N GLN A 152 -18.35 -4.16 -35.26
CA GLN A 152 -18.78 -5.19 -36.21
C GLN A 152 -20.26 -5.61 -36.03
N MET A 153 -20.77 -5.55 -34.80
CA MET A 153 -22.17 -5.85 -34.53
C MET A 153 -23.08 -4.73 -35.04
N LEU A 154 -22.68 -3.47 -34.86
CA LEU A 154 -23.40 -2.31 -35.38
C LEU A 154 -23.45 -2.35 -36.91
N ASP A 155 -22.33 -2.63 -37.58
CA ASP A 155 -22.28 -2.78 -39.04
C ASP A 155 -23.26 -3.86 -39.54
N LYS A 156 -23.32 -5.00 -38.86
CA LYS A 156 -24.27 -6.08 -39.20
C LYS A 156 -25.72 -5.68 -38.97
N GLN A 157 -25.99 -4.92 -37.91
CA GLN A 157 -27.33 -4.39 -37.65
C GLN A 157 -27.74 -3.40 -38.75
N ASP A 158 -26.84 -2.51 -39.16
CA ASP A 158 -27.09 -1.56 -40.25
C ASP A 158 -27.35 -2.27 -41.58
N GLN A 159 -26.56 -3.29 -41.93
CA GLN A 159 -26.80 -4.14 -43.11
C GLN A 159 -28.17 -4.82 -43.03
N THR A 160 -28.54 -5.37 -41.87
CA THR A 160 -29.83 -6.03 -41.68
C THR A 160 -30.99 -5.04 -41.81
N LEU A 161 -30.85 -3.84 -41.26
CA LEU A 161 -31.82 -2.76 -41.39
C LEU A 161 -31.97 -2.30 -42.84
N GLN A 162 -30.87 -2.21 -43.59
CA GLN A 162 -30.88 -1.87 -45.01
C GLN A 162 -31.66 -2.92 -45.81
N ILE A 163 -31.34 -4.21 -45.65
CA ILE A 163 -32.07 -5.30 -46.31
C ILE A 163 -33.56 -5.25 -45.95
N SER A 164 -33.89 -5.00 -44.69
CA SER A 164 -35.29 -4.88 -44.26
C SER A 164 -36.01 -3.68 -44.89
N ARG A 165 -35.32 -2.56 -45.15
CA ARG A 165 -35.88 -1.41 -45.86
C ARG A 165 -36.10 -1.72 -47.32
N GLU A 166 -35.12 -2.31 -48.00
CA GLU A 166 -35.22 -2.73 -49.40
C GLU A 166 -36.37 -3.72 -49.61
N MET A 167 -36.47 -4.75 -48.75
CA MET A 167 -37.56 -5.72 -48.77
C MET A 167 -38.92 -5.03 -48.55
N LYS A 168 -39.00 -4.05 -47.65
CA LYS A 168 -40.23 -3.28 -47.41
C LYS A 168 -40.63 -2.49 -48.65
N GLU A 169 -39.67 -1.83 -49.31
CA GLU A 169 -39.90 -1.07 -50.55
C GLU A 169 -40.39 -1.98 -51.68
N GLU A 170 -39.78 -3.16 -51.86
CA GLU A 170 -40.20 -4.14 -52.86
C GLU A 170 -41.62 -4.66 -52.60
N ILE A 171 -41.96 -4.97 -51.35
CA ILE A 171 -43.33 -5.37 -50.97
C ILE A 171 -44.35 -4.25 -51.26
N VAL A 172 -44.01 -2.99 -50.96
CA VAL A 172 -44.87 -1.84 -51.27
C VAL A 172 -45.05 -1.70 -52.78
N GLY A 173 -43.98 -1.86 -53.56
CA GLY A 173 -44.02 -1.88 -55.02
C GLY A 173 -44.94 -2.97 -55.57
N LEU A 174 -44.72 -4.23 -55.17
CA LEU A 174 -45.55 -5.36 -55.58
C LEU A 174 -47.03 -5.17 -55.23
N ARG A 175 -47.33 -4.63 -54.04
CA ARG A 175 -48.72 -4.32 -53.64
C ARG A 175 -49.33 -3.24 -54.51
N SER A 176 -48.57 -2.20 -54.86
CA SER A 176 -49.01 -1.15 -55.77
C SER A 176 -49.31 -1.70 -57.17
N ASP A 177 -48.40 -2.48 -57.73
CA ASP A 177 -48.54 -3.07 -59.06
C ASP A 177 -49.70 -4.06 -59.13
N THR A 178 -49.83 -4.91 -58.12
CA THR A 178 -50.95 -5.87 -58.00
C THR A 178 -52.28 -5.12 -57.89
N LYS A 179 -52.34 -4.06 -57.08
CA LYS A 179 -53.56 -3.24 -56.95
C LYS A 179 -53.94 -2.63 -58.30
N LYS A 180 -52.98 -2.05 -59.02
CA LYS A 180 -53.22 -1.45 -60.34
C LYS A 180 -53.73 -2.49 -61.34
N HIS A 181 -53.07 -3.66 -61.41
CA HIS A 181 -53.50 -4.74 -62.29
C HIS A 181 -54.91 -5.23 -61.98
N LEU A 182 -55.24 -5.42 -60.70
CA LEU A 182 -56.59 -5.79 -60.28
C LEU A 182 -57.63 -4.72 -60.62
N ASP A 183 -57.33 -3.44 -60.36
CA ASP A 183 -58.23 -2.33 -60.69
C ASP A 183 -58.51 -2.26 -62.21
N ASP A 184 -57.50 -2.48 -63.04
CA ASP A 184 -57.61 -2.54 -64.51
C ASP A 184 -58.47 -3.75 -64.97
N GLU A 185 -58.19 -4.95 -64.46
CA GLU A 185 -58.98 -6.17 -64.73
C GLU A 185 -60.44 -6.01 -64.30
N PHE A 186 -60.69 -5.45 -63.11
CA PHE A 186 -62.05 -5.16 -62.64
C PHE A 186 -62.76 -4.10 -63.47
N ALA A 187 -62.04 -3.14 -64.05
CA ALA A 187 -62.62 -2.16 -64.96
C ALA A 187 -63.04 -2.81 -66.29
N GLU A 188 -62.19 -3.68 -66.86
CA GLU A 188 -62.49 -4.42 -68.08
C GLU A 188 -63.68 -5.37 -67.88
N MET A 189 -63.69 -6.17 -66.79
CA MET A 189 -64.82 -7.02 -66.44
C MET A 189 -66.12 -6.23 -66.24
N ARG A 190 -66.06 -5.05 -65.61
CA ARG A 190 -67.24 -4.18 -65.46
C ARG A 190 -67.78 -3.74 -66.81
N LYS A 191 -66.91 -3.40 -67.77
CA LYS A 191 -67.28 -3.02 -69.13
C LYS A 191 -67.90 -4.18 -69.91
N GLU A 192 -67.35 -5.38 -69.78
CA GLU A 192 -67.94 -6.59 -70.36
C GLU A 192 -69.32 -6.90 -69.76
N LEU A 193 -69.48 -6.81 -68.43
CA LEU A 193 -70.77 -7.02 -67.76
C LEU A 193 -71.84 -6.02 -68.23
N VAL A 194 -71.48 -4.75 -68.42
CA VAL A 194 -72.39 -3.74 -69.02
C VAL A 194 -72.81 -4.17 -70.42
N SER A 195 -71.86 -4.61 -71.25
CA SER A 195 -72.13 -5.06 -72.62
C SER A 195 -73.06 -6.27 -72.65
N ILE A 196 -72.86 -7.24 -71.76
CA ILE A 196 -73.73 -8.42 -71.60
C ILE A 196 -75.12 -8.00 -71.14
N LYS A 197 -75.21 -7.11 -70.15
CA LYS A 197 -76.48 -6.60 -69.64
C LYS A 197 -77.29 -5.93 -70.76
N GLU A 198 -76.65 -5.10 -71.57
CA GLU A 198 -77.30 -4.47 -72.73
C GLU A 198 -77.76 -5.48 -73.79
N ALA A 199 -76.99 -6.54 -74.03
CA ALA A 199 -77.36 -7.60 -74.96
C ALA A 199 -78.58 -8.40 -74.47
N LEU A 200 -78.64 -8.72 -73.18
CA LEU A 200 -79.77 -9.42 -72.56
C LEU A 200 -81.05 -8.58 -72.58
N VAL A 201 -80.95 -7.27 -72.30
CA VAL A 201 -82.09 -6.33 -72.44
C VAL A 201 -82.59 -6.30 -73.88
N ARG A 202 -81.70 -6.28 -74.88
CA ARG A 202 -82.06 -6.36 -76.31
C ARG A 202 -82.74 -7.69 -76.68
N ALA A 203 -82.40 -8.78 -76.00
CA ALA A 203 -83.02 -10.09 -76.18
C ALA A 203 -84.36 -10.25 -75.43
N GLY A 204 -84.85 -9.22 -74.74
CA GLY A 204 -86.12 -9.25 -74.00
C GLY A 204 -86.06 -9.92 -72.62
N ILE A 205 -84.85 -10.20 -72.11
CA ILE A 205 -84.63 -10.79 -70.79
C ILE A 205 -84.38 -9.64 -69.81
N GLN A 206 -85.19 -9.55 -68.74
CA GLN A 206 -85.01 -8.54 -67.68
C GLN A 206 -83.84 -8.92 -66.77
N VAL A 207 -82.88 -8.01 -66.58
CA VAL A 207 -81.63 -8.21 -65.81
C VAL A 207 -81.39 -7.08 -64.81
#